data_AF-A0A0N4XMR3-F1
#
_entry.id   AF-A0A0N4XMR3-F1
#
_cell.length_a   1.000
_cell.length_b   1.000
_cell.length_c   1.000
_cell.angle_alpha   90.00
_cell.angle_beta   90.00
_cell.angle_gamma   90.00
#
_symmetry.space_group_name_H-M   'P 1'
#
loop_
_entity.id
_entity.type
_entity.pdbx_description
1 polymer ?
#
loop_
_entity_poly.entity_id
_entity_poly.type
_entity_poly.pdbx_seq_one_letter_code
_entity_poly.pdbx_strand_id
1 'polypeptide(L)'
;LLEDNDIYRNAQAGVLISTESNPTLRRNRIFEGKAAGVEITNGASATLEANQLFHNKFGGLCLATDVKPVLRDNKIYDNHNAVERAVGRGQCLFKISSCTSFPMHDFYRCVSCNTTDRNAICINCIKNCHRGHTVEFVRHDR
;
A
#
# COMPACT_ATOMS: atom_id res chain seq x y z
N LEU A 1 18.29 -10.01 7.82
CA LEU A 1 18.89 -9.61 6.52
C LEU A 1 18.27 -10.48 5.46
N LEU A 2 17.76 -9.88 4.38
CA LEU A 2 17.27 -10.57 3.19
C LEU A 2 18.04 -10.02 2.00
N GLU A 3 18.85 -10.84 1.34
CA GLU A 3 19.75 -10.35 0.30
C GLU A 3 19.92 -11.29 -0.89
N ASP A 4 20.12 -10.71 -2.08
CA ASP A 4 20.42 -11.41 -3.33
C ASP A 4 19.35 -12.47 -3.73
N ASN A 5 18.07 -12.17 -3.48
CA ASN A 5 16.96 -13.06 -3.84
C ASN A 5 16.14 -12.54 -5.02
N ASP A 6 15.58 -13.48 -5.78
CA ASP A 6 14.48 -13.24 -6.72
C ASP A 6 13.15 -13.69 -6.08
N ILE A 7 12.25 -12.74 -5.85
CA ILE A 7 10.95 -12.91 -5.20
C ILE A 7 9.87 -12.47 -6.18
N TYR A 8 9.14 -13.41 -6.76
CA TYR A 8 8.25 -13.10 -7.88
C TYR A 8 6.99 -13.95 -7.93
N ARG A 9 5.98 -13.46 -8.67
CA ARG A 9 4.69 -14.14 -8.92
C ARG A 9 3.90 -14.56 -7.67
N ASN A 10 4.14 -13.89 -6.55
CA ASN A 10 3.40 -14.11 -5.31
C ASN A 10 1.95 -13.63 -5.45
N ALA A 11 1.03 -14.32 -4.77
CA ALA A 11 -0.38 -13.96 -4.71
C ALA A 11 -0.62 -12.72 -3.83
N GLN A 12 0.19 -12.56 -2.78
CA GLN A 12 0.21 -11.42 -1.87
C GLN A 12 1.47 -10.57 -2.11
N ALA A 13 1.81 -9.69 -1.15
CA ALA A 13 3.02 -8.89 -1.20
C ALA A 13 4.25 -9.79 -1.36
N GLY A 14 5.24 -9.37 -2.16
CA GLY A 14 6.50 -10.10 -2.29
C GLY A 14 7.24 -10.18 -0.96
N VAL A 15 7.32 -9.06 -0.24
CA VAL A 15 7.81 -9.00 1.15
C VAL A 15 6.88 -8.13 1.99
N LEU A 16 6.41 -8.67 3.10
CA LEU A 16 5.64 -7.94 4.12
C LEU A 16 6.52 -7.68 5.35
N ILE A 17 6.64 -6.42 5.74
CA ILE A 17 7.38 -5.97 6.91
C ILE A 17 6.38 -5.32 7.87
N SER A 18 6.23 -5.89 9.06
CA SER A 18 5.16 -5.53 10.01
C SER A 18 5.66 -5.61 11.45
N THR A 19 4.85 -5.11 12.39
CA THR A 19 4.97 -5.39 13.83
C THR A 19 6.30 -4.88 14.39
N GLU A 20 6.54 -3.58 14.22
CA GLU A 20 7.72 -2.88 14.74
C GLU A 20 9.08 -3.50 14.32
N SER A 21 9.09 -4.29 13.24
CA SER A 21 10.32 -4.89 12.71
C SER A 21 11.17 -3.86 11.96
N ASN A 22 12.48 -4.12 11.86
CA ASN A 22 13.42 -3.28 11.12
C ASN A 22 14.47 -4.11 10.34
N PRO A 23 14.05 -4.90 9.34
CA PRO A 23 14.96 -5.71 8.55
C PRO A 23 15.73 -4.88 7.51
N THR A 24 16.85 -5.42 7.06
CA THR A 24 17.58 -4.94 5.88
C THR A 24 17.27 -5.83 4.68
N LEU A 25 16.81 -5.22 3.59
CA LEU A 25 16.64 -5.81 2.28
C LEU A 25 17.72 -5.27 1.36
N ARG A 26 18.54 -6.14 0.77
CA ARG A 26 19.67 -5.72 -0.06
C ARG A 26 19.76 -6.47 -1.38
N ARG A 27 19.89 -5.78 -2.51
CA ARG A 27 20.09 -6.38 -3.85
C ARG A 27 19.02 -7.42 -4.25
N ASN A 28 17.79 -7.30 -3.78
CA ASN A 28 16.71 -8.23 -4.15
C ASN A 28 15.98 -7.80 -5.43
N ARG A 29 15.70 -8.82 -6.26
CA ARG A 29 14.75 -8.93 -7.38
C ARG A 29 13.28 -9.07 -6.96
N ILE A 30 12.42 -8.05 -6.86
CA ILE A 30 11.00 -8.27 -6.46
C ILE A 30 10.01 -7.86 -7.56
N PHE A 31 9.38 -8.83 -8.22
CA PHE A 31 8.66 -8.55 -9.48
C PHE A 31 7.49 -9.49 -9.83
N GLU A 32 6.67 -9.08 -10.80
CA GLU A 32 5.53 -9.86 -11.31
C GLU A 32 4.52 -10.33 -10.23
N GLY A 33 4.50 -9.68 -9.06
CA GLY A 33 3.58 -9.99 -7.97
C GLY A 33 2.14 -9.53 -8.26
N LYS A 34 1.16 -10.27 -7.73
CA LYS A 34 -0.27 -9.90 -7.84
C LYS A 34 -0.70 -8.81 -6.86
N ALA A 35 0.19 -8.35 -5.97
CA ALA A 35 -0.03 -7.28 -5.01
C ALA A 35 1.13 -6.26 -5.04
N ALA A 36 1.60 -5.80 -3.87
CA ALA A 36 2.78 -4.96 -3.74
C ALA A 36 4.08 -5.77 -3.87
N GLY A 37 5.17 -5.14 -4.31
CA GLY A 37 6.51 -5.74 -4.23
C GLY A 37 6.94 -5.86 -2.76
N VAL A 38 7.07 -4.72 -2.09
CA VAL A 38 7.31 -4.62 -0.65
C VAL A 38 6.18 -3.82 -0.01
N GLU A 39 5.63 -4.35 1.08
CA GLU A 39 4.64 -3.69 1.92
C GLU A 39 5.20 -3.51 3.34
N ILE A 40 5.12 -2.30 3.88
CA ILE A 40 5.60 -1.99 5.24
C ILE A 40 4.46 -1.36 6.05
N THR A 41 4.13 -1.95 7.20
CA THR A 41 2.95 -1.60 8.02
C THR A 41 3.21 -1.76 9.53
N ASN A 42 2.21 -1.46 10.36
CA ASN A 42 2.17 -1.72 11.80
C ASN A 42 3.41 -1.22 12.55
N GLY A 43 3.75 0.06 12.34
CA GLY A 43 4.88 0.72 13.02
C GLY A 43 6.26 0.17 12.64
N ALA A 44 6.36 -0.71 11.63
CA ALA A 44 7.63 -1.23 11.17
C ALA A 44 8.43 -0.19 10.38
N SER A 45 9.73 -0.40 10.32
CA SER A 45 10.65 0.30 9.42
C SER A 45 11.45 -0.73 8.64
N ALA A 46 12.31 -0.27 7.72
CA ALA A 46 13.23 -1.14 7.01
C ALA A 46 14.37 -0.33 6.42
N THR A 47 15.48 -1.00 6.13
CA THR A 47 16.54 -0.45 5.28
C THR A 47 16.54 -1.20 3.97
N LEU A 48 16.17 -0.54 2.86
CA LEU A 48 16.19 -1.09 1.52
C LEU A 48 17.40 -0.52 0.79
N GLU A 49 18.29 -1.38 0.32
CA GLU A 49 19.52 -1.00 -0.39
C GLU A 49 19.65 -1.75 -1.73
N ALA A 50 19.81 -1.01 -2.83
CA ALA A 50 20.07 -1.59 -4.16
C ALA A 50 19.03 -2.64 -4.64
N ASN A 51 17.79 -2.60 -4.14
CA ASN A 51 16.73 -3.51 -4.58
C ASN A 51 16.07 -3.01 -5.87
N GLN A 52 15.50 -3.93 -6.66
CA GLN A 52 14.69 -3.59 -7.82
C GLN A 52 13.26 -4.10 -7.64
N LEU A 53 12.28 -3.19 -7.69
CA LEU A 53 10.86 -3.48 -7.48
C LEU A 53 10.07 -3.10 -8.75
N PHE A 54 9.64 -4.07 -9.54
CA PHE A 54 9.07 -3.81 -10.87
C PHE A 54 7.96 -4.78 -11.31
N HIS A 55 7.09 -4.37 -12.23
CA HIS A 55 5.97 -5.17 -12.73
C HIS A 55 5.04 -5.76 -11.64
N ASN A 56 4.96 -5.17 -10.45
CA ASN A 56 4.00 -5.59 -9.42
C ASN A 56 2.64 -4.93 -9.66
N LYS A 57 1.55 -5.66 -9.39
CA LYS A 57 0.18 -5.24 -9.73
C LYS A 57 -0.24 -3.96 -9.00
N PHE A 58 0.02 -3.86 -7.70
CA PHE A 58 -0.41 -2.72 -6.89
C PHE A 58 0.59 -1.59 -6.93
N GLY A 59 1.84 -1.86 -6.59
CA GLY A 59 2.95 -0.90 -6.53
C GLY A 59 4.24 -1.63 -6.16
N GLY A 60 5.39 -1.02 -6.42
CA GLY A 60 6.68 -1.63 -6.05
C GLY A 60 6.92 -1.58 -4.55
N LEU A 61 6.70 -0.42 -3.94
CA LEU A 61 6.82 -0.18 -2.49
C LEU A 61 5.54 0.49 -1.99
N CYS A 62 4.88 -0.11 -1.00
CA CYS A 62 3.69 0.44 -0.34
C CYS A 62 3.99 0.63 1.15
N LEU A 63 3.73 1.82 1.67
CA LEU A 63 4.06 2.22 3.04
C LEU A 63 2.78 2.65 3.76
N ALA A 64 2.57 2.13 4.97
CA ALA A 64 1.45 2.52 5.82
C ALA A 64 1.63 3.92 6.41
N THR A 65 0.62 4.41 7.13
CA THR A 65 0.74 5.65 7.90
C THR A 65 1.93 5.59 8.85
N ASP A 66 2.67 6.70 8.93
CA ASP A 66 3.84 6.92 9.78
C ASP A 66 5.05 6.00 9.53
N VAL A 67 5.01 5.15 8.50
CA VAL A 67 6.14 4.29 8.12
C VAL A 67 7.18 5.08 7.32
N LYS A 68 8.43 5.03 7.80
CA LYS A 68 9.58 5.72 7.20
C LYS A 68 10.76 4.76 7.06
N PRO A 69 10.91 4.05 5.92
CA PRO A 69 12.07 3.22 5.66
C PRO A 69 13.25 4.08 5.20
N VAL A 70 14.46 3.55 5.37
CA VAL A 70 15.68 4.09 4.77
C VAL A 70 15.83 3.48 3.38
N LEU A 71 15.90 4.32 2.35
CA LEU A 71 16.06 3.90 0.96
C LEU A 71 17.43 4.35 0.43
N ARG A 72 18.22 3.41 -0.10
CA ARG A 72 19.50 3.68 -0.77
C ARG A 72 19.58 2.93 -2.09
N ASP A 73 19.83 3.63 -3.19
CA ASP A 73 20.08 3.03 -4.51
C ASP A 73 19.00 2.05 -5.03
N ASN A 74 17.76 2.14 -4.53
CA ASN A 74 16.68 1.26 -4.99
C ASN A 74 16.12 1.75 -6.33
N LYS A 75 15.72 0.81 -7.18
CA LYS A 75 15.02 1.08 -8.44
C LYS A 75 13.59 0.59 -8.36
N ILE A 76 12.63 1.50 -8.41
CA ILE A 76 11.19 1.19 -8.39
C ILE A 76 10.59 1.70 -9.69
N TYR A 77 10.22 0.81 -10.59
CA TYR A 77 9.85 1.18 -11.97
C TYR A 77 8.84 0.18 -12.56
N ASP A 78 8.13 0.58 -13.62
CA ASP A 78 7.20 -0.27 -14.39
C ASP A 78 6.19 -1.09 -13.56
N ASN A 79 5.82 -0.61 -12.36
CA ASN A 79 4.75 -1.25 -11.61
C ASN A 79 3.39 -0.83 -12.19
N HIS A 80 2.39 -1.70 -12.07
CA HIS A 80 1.08 -1.45 -12.68
C HIS A 80 0.27 -0.39 -11.93
N ASN A 81 0.68 0.02 -10.74
CA ASN A 81 0.07 1.12 -9.96
C ASN A 81 -1.46 1.00 -9.88
N ALA A 82 -1.98 -0.22 -9.68
CA ALA A 82 -3.42 -0.47 -9.77
C ALA A 82 -4.22 0.29 -8.71
N VAL A 83 -3.63 0.53 -7.52
CA VAL A 83 -4.25 1.35 -6.47
C VAL A 83 -4.43 2.78 -6.97
N GLU A 84 -3.34 3.42 -7.42
CA GLU A 84 -3.36 4.80 -7.92
C GLU A 84 -4.32 4.96 -9.11
N ARG A 85 -4.32 4.01 -10.05
CA ARG A 85 -5.27 4.03 -11.17
C ARG A 85 -6.72 3.89 -10.71
N ALA A 86 -7.00 3.07 -9.70
CA ALA A 86 -8.34 2.94 -9.14
C ALA A 86 -8.77 4.24 -8.43
N VAL A 87 -7.84 4.88 -7.70
CA VAL A 87 -8.03 6.22 -7.13
C VAL A 87 -8.39 7.22 -8.25
N GLY A 88 -7.57 7.31 -9.29
CA GLY A 88 -7.77 8.25 -10.41
C GLY A 88 -9.06 8.02 -11.19
N ARG A 89 -9.57 6.78 -11.25
CA ARG A 89 -10.85 6.44 -11.89
C ARG A 89 -12.08 6.70 -11.02
N GLY A 90 -11.91 7.15 -9.77
CA GLY A 90 -13.04 7.32 -8.84
C GLY A 90 -13.67 6.00 -8.39
N GLN A 91 -13.00 4.86 -8.58
CA GLN A 91 -13.50 3.54 -8.19
C GLN A 91 -13.50 3.37 -6.66
N CYS A 92 -14.58 2.83 -6.08
CA CYS A 92 -14.58 2.41 -4.68
C CYS A 92 -13.51 1.33 -4.43
N LEU A 93 -12.64 1.56 -3.46
CA LEU A 93 -11.45 0.74 -3.18
C LEU A 93 -11.75 -0.42 -2.20
N PHE A 94 -12.93 -0.41 -1.58
CA PHE A 94 -13.35 -1.38 -0.56
C PHE A 94 -14.30 -2.47 -1.08
N LYS A 95 -14.53 -2.58 -2.40
CA LYS A 95 -15.58 -3.47 -2.94
C LYS A 95 -15.42 -4.93 -2.47
N ILE A 96 -16.24 -5.32 -1.49
CA ILE A 96 -16.33 -6.65 -0.85
C ILE A 96 -16.75 -7.73 -1.85
N SER A 97 -17.51 -7.38 -2.89
CA SER A 97 -18.06 -8.32 -3.88
C SER A 97 -17.12 -8.67 -5.04
N SER A 98 -15.96 -8.01 -5.13
CA SER A 98 -14.94 -8.30 -6.13
C SER A 98 -13.66 -8.72 -5.41
N CYS A 99 -12.94 -9.71 -5.91
CA CYS A 99 -11.66 -10.19 -5.35
C CYS A 99 -10.51 -9.16 -5.42
N THR A 100 -10.82 -7.86 -5.40
CA THR A 100 -9.90 -6.73 -5.52
C THR A 100 -10.20 -5.73 -4.41
N SER A 101 -9.79 -6.08 -3.18
CA SER A 101 -9.61 -5.11 -2.10
C SER A 101 -8.24 -4.46 -2.30
N PHE A 102 -8.16 -3.14 -2.31
CA PHE A 102 -6.88 -2.42 -2.31
C PHE A 102 -6.55 -2.04 -0.86
N PRO A 103 -5.53 -2.64 -0.22
CA PRO A 103 -5.30 -2.44 1.21
C PRO A 103 -4.56 -1.14 1.55
N MET A 104 -3.77 -0.60 0.62
CA MET A 104 -2.85 0.53 0.86
C MET A 104 -3.36 1.81 0.19
N HIS A 105 -4.33 2.48 0.80
CA HIS A 105 -4.88 3.77 0.34
C HIS A 105 -5.39 4.61 1.50
N ASP A 106 -5.75 5.86 1.25
CA ASP A 106 -6.28 6.75 2.30
C ASP A 106 -7.69 6.35 2.75
N PHE A 107 -7.87 6.30 4.06
CA PHE A 107 -9.12 6.07 4.77
C PHE A 107 -9.50 7.31 5.59
N TYR A 108 -10.78 7.62 5.59
CA TYR A 108 -11.32 8.79 6.27
C TYR A 108 -12.54 8.42 7.11
N ARG A 109 -12.75 9.13 8.21
CA ARG A 109 -14.03 9.17 8.92
C ARG A 109 -14.82 10.37 8.41
N CYS A 110 -16.10 10.17 8.10
CA CYS A 110 -17.06 11.23 7.88
C CYS A 110 -17.75 11.61 9.19
N VAL A 111 -17.43 12.80 9.70
CA VAL A 111 -18.01 13.37 10.92
C VAL A 111 -19.51 13.64 10.71
N SER A 112 -19.89 14.17 9.55
CA SER A 112 -21.30 14.44 9.22
C SER A 112 -22.18 13.18 9.22
N CYS A 113 -21.60 12.02 8.89
CA CYS A 113 -22.31 10.74 8.88
C CYS A 113 -22.07 9.91 10.16
N ASN A 114 -21.39 10.49 11.16
CA ASN A 114 -21.04 9.82 12.41
C ASN A 114 -20.31 8.46 12.21
N THR A 115 -19.42 8.39 11.23
CA THR A 115 -18.56 7.20 11.07
C THR A 115 -17.36 7.28 12.01
N THR A 116 -16.83 6.11 12.35
CA THR A 116 -15.68 5.89 13.22
C THR A 116 -14.51 5.29 12.43
N ASP A 117 -13.35 5.17 13.09
CA ASP A 117 -12.15 4.57 12.49
C ASP A 117 -12.32 3.08 12.13
N ARG A 118 -13.31 2.40 12.72
CA ARG A 118 -13.63 0.99 12.42
C ARG A 118 -14.43 0.84 11.13
N ASN A 119 -15.14 1.88 10.70
CA ASN A 119 -15.93 1.91 9.47
C ASN A 119 -15.49 3.08 8.59
N ALA A 120 -14.18 3.28 8.50
CA ALA A 120 -13.58 4.31 7.68
C ALA A 120 -13.88 4.08 6.18
N ILE A 121 -13.96 5.18 5.44
CA ILE A 121 -14.41 5.25 4.06
C ILE A 121 -13.21 5.56 3.16
N CYS A 122 -13.12 4.88 2.02
CA CYS A 122 -12.05 5.15 1.05
C CYS A 122 -12.16 6.54 0.42
N ILE A 123 -11.03 7.12 0.02
CA ILE A 123 -10.92 8.45 -0.60
C ILE A 123 -11.92 8.72 -1.74
N ASN A 124 -12.21 7.72 -2.57
CA ASN A 124 -13.13 7.92 -3.69
C ASN A 124 -14.60 7.98 -3.26
N CYS A 125 -15.00 7.19 -2.27
CA CYS A 125 -16.33 7.33 -1.69
C CYS A 125 -16.49 8.68 -0.98
N ILE A 126 -15.43 9.19 -0.36
CA ILE A 126 -15.41 10.53 0.23
C ILE A 126 -15.62 11.60 -0.83
N LYS A 127 -14.87 11.54 -1.94
CA LYS A 127 -14.97 12.52 -3.04
C LYS A 127 -16.32 12.48 -3.78
N ASN A 128 -16.97 11.32 -3.82
CA ASN A 128 -18.20 11.10 -4.56
C ASN A 128 -19.43 11.15 -3.66
N CYS A 129 -19.64 10.12 -2.84
CA CYS A 129 -20.87 9.95 -2.05
C CYS A 129 -20.93 10.87 -0.83
N HIS A 130 -19.79 11.24 -0.24
CA HIS A 130 -19.72 12.14 0.93
C HIS A 130 -19.22 13.53 0.54
N ARG A 131 -19.44 13.94 -0.71
CA ARG A 131 -19.02 15.25 -1.20
C ARG A 131 -19.70 16.35 -0.39
N GLY A 132 -18.91 17.27 0.16
CA GLY A 132 -19.40 18.39 0.97
C GLY A 132 -19.64 18.05 2.44
N HIS A 133 -19.36 16.82 2.87
CA HIS A 133 -19.40 16.47 4.29
C HIS A 133 -18.09 16.85 5.00
N THR A 134 -18.18 17.04 6.31
CA THR A 134 -17.00 17.16 7.17
C THR A 134 -16.37 15.78 7.35
N VAL A 135 -15.10 15.67 7.02
CA VAL A 135 -14.34 14.42 7.02
C VAL A 135 -12.96 14.64 7.63
N GLU A 136 -12.41 13.60 8.26
CA GLU A 136 -11.08 13.60 8.85
C GLU A 136 -10.29 12.39 8.36
N PHE A 137 -9.01 12.58 8.10
CA PHE A 137 -8.10 11.50 7.74
C PHE A 137 -7.88 10.56 8.94
N VAL A 138 -7.86 9.26 8.67
CA VAL A 138 -7.65 8.23 9.70
C VAL A 138 -6.30 7.57 9.50
N ARG A 139 -6.06 6.97 8.31
CA ARG A 139 -4.84 6.18 8.01
C ARG A 139 -4.69 5.88 6.51
N HIS A 140 -3.52 5.38 6.12
CA HIS A 140 -3.10 4.97 4.78
C HIS A 140 -2.75 3.47 4.76
N ASP A 141 -3.61 2.65 5.33
CA ASP A 141 -3.47 1.20 5.40
C ASP A 141 -4.74 0.62 6.01
N ARG A 142 -4.83 -0.71 5.99
CA ARG A 142 -6.04 -1.44 6.39
C ARG A 142 -6.25 -1.40 7.90
#